data_AF-A0A536RKY0-F1
#
_entry.id   AF-A0A536RKY0-F1
#
_cell.length_a   1.000
_cell.length_b   1.000
_cell.length_c   1.000
_cell.angle_alpha   90.00
_cell.angle_beta   90.00
_cell.angle_gamma   90.00
#
_symmetry.space_group_name_H-M   'P 1'
#
loop_
_entity.id
_entity.type
_entity.pdbx_description
1 polymer ?
#
loop_
_entity_poly.entity_id
_entity_poly.type
_entity_poly.pdbx_seq_one_letter_code
_entity_poly.pdbx_strand_id
1 'polypeptide(L)'
;MTTETANRVQLAAGHWKPRFVANGIDANDFDRVLSETVEWRDWAPNWMRVGDEHRAIADEAERSGHLVTAADAYQRAAWCYHLGKFLWFEDRALHDDLRERTVATYAKALPRLDPPGRRIEAPFEGAIIPGILRAPRGASRPPVVILVPGLDSVKEELYAMENDFLRRGLATLTIDGPGQGENAPRFPIRADWSSVVSPLVDHLSADERGLDLGRVGLMGISMGGIYGPRAAAKEKRLRAIVALAGPYDLSECWAALNPLTKDGYVFYTHSRDEAWREGSALPAGPGRADRPRGTERDPAALPRRQSRLQQHSLQVPTRDGRLDGEAARRGAIGRDRGERRCARRAAGPARRSRRRRRHRSHIDVGRRRWRGR
;
A
#
# COMPACT_ATOMS: atom_id res chain seq x y z
N MET A 1 24.73 22.99 20.12
CA MET A 1 23.72 22.23 19.36
C MET A 1 23.57 22.92 18.03
N THR A 2 23.82 22.24 16.91
CA THR A 2 23.71 22.85 15.57
C THR A 2 22.25 22.94 15.17
N THR A 3 21.84 24.06 14.58
CA THR A 3 20.49 24.34 14.09
C THR A 3 19.98 23.27 13.11
N GLU A 4 20.88 22.48 12.52
CA GLU A 4 20.60 21.43 11.56
C GLU A 4 19.92 20.18 12.19
N THR A 5 20.31 19.77 13.41
CA THR A 5 19.75 18.56 14.04
C THR A 5 18.32 18.77 14.55
N ALA A 6 18.05 19.94 15.15
CA ALA A 6 16.70 20.34 15.55
C ALA A 6 15.75 20.47 14.34
N ASN A 7 16.29 20.82 13.16
CA ASN A 7 15.53 20.92 11.92
C ASN A 7 15.09 19.53 11.42
N ARG A 8 15.94 18.50 11.46
CA ARG A 8 15.61 17.15 10.96
C ARG A 8 14.42 16.51 11.68
N VAL A 9 14.35 16.61 13.01
CA VAL A 9 13.23 16.04 13.81
C VAL A 9 11.91 16.76 13.51
N GLN A 10 11.92 18.09 13.45
CA GLN A 10 10.71 18.88 13.15
C GLN A 10 10.25 18.74 11.69
N LEU A 11 11.19 18.66 10.74
CA LEU A 11 10.91 18.45 9.32
C LEU A 11 10.35 17.05 9.05
N ALA A 12 10.87 16.01 9.74
CA ALA A 12 10.33 14.66 9.74
C ALA A 12 8.89 14.62 10.30
N ALA A 13 8.68 15.25 11.45
CA ALA A 13 7.43 15.15 12.19
C ALA A 13 6.23 15.84 11.52
N GLY A 14 6.43 17.03 10.96
CA GLY A 14 5.36 17.83 10.37
C GLY A 14 4.78 17.23 9.08
N HIS A 15 5.61 16.55 8.29
CA HIS A 15 5.18 15.99 7.00
C HIS A 15 4.69 14.54 7.08
N TRP A 16 5.16 13.75 8.06
CA TRP A 16 4.86 12.32 8.08
C TRP A 16 3.70 11.92 8.98
N LYS A 17 3.31 12.74 9.98
CA LYS A 17 2.17 12.41 10.85
C LYS A 17 0.91 12.01 10.06
N PRO A 18 0.48 12.74 9.01
CA PRO A 18 -0.69 12.33 8.23
C PRO A 18 -0.51 10.97 7.54
N ARG A 19 0.68 10.68 7.00
CA ARG A 19 1.01 9.39 6.37
C ARG A 19 0.98 8.26 7.38
N PHE A 20 1.60 8.46 8.54
CA PHE A 20 1.71 7.43 9.57
C PHE A 20 0.35 7.18 10.22
N VAL A 21 -0.45 8.20 10.51
CA VAL A 21 -1.80 7.98 11.05
C VAL A 21 -2.71 7.33 10.00
N ALA A 22 -2.65 7.76 8.73
CA ALA A 22 -3.51 7.21 7.68
C ALA A 22 -3.30 5.72 7.39
N ASN A 23 -2.08 5.21 7.60
CA ASN A 23 -1.81 3.79 7.43
C ASN A 23 -2.18 2.97 8.71
N GLY A 24 -2.57 3.63 9.82
CA GLY A 24 -2.99 3.04 11.11
C GLY A 24 -2.09 3.22 12.37
N ILE A 25 -1.08 4.09 12.39
CA ILE A 25 -0.33 4.39 13.63
C ILE A 25 -1.24 5.18 14.57
N ASP A 26 -1.21 4.84 15.85
CA ASP A 26 -1.92 5.62 16.86
C ASP A 26 -1.30 7.02 17.00
N ALA A 27 -2.15 8.05 16.95
CA ALA A 27 -1.68 9.42 17.00
C ALA A 27 -0.96 9.75 18.32
N ASN A 28 -1.34 9.11 19.44
CA ASN A 28 -0.70 9.30 20.74
C ASN A 28 0.68 8.64 20.78
N ASP A 29 0.85 7.49 20.14
CA ASP A 29 2.18 6.86 20.00
C ASP A 29 3.12 7.74 19.20
N PHE A 30 2.64 8.29 18.07
CA PHE A 30 3.42 9.24 17.28
C PHE A 30 3.80 10.48 18.10
N ASP A 31 2.84 11.10 18.78
CA ASP A 31 3.06 12.31 19.55
C ASP A 31 4.00 12.07 20.74
N ARG A 32 3.91 10.91 21.38
CA ARG A 32 4.83 10.47 22.43
C ARG A 32 6.25 10.32 21.91
N VAL A 33 6.46 9.56 20.83
CA VAL A 33 7.79 9.39 20.22
C VAL A 33 8.36 10.73 19.82
N LEU A 34 7.55 11.60 19.21
CA LEU A 34 7.98 12.94 18.82
C LEU A 34 8.42 13.77 20.03
N SER A 35 7.66 13.75 21.13
CA SER A 35 7.98 14.52 22.34
C SER A 35 9.26 14.06 23.04
N GLU A 36 9.62 12.78 22.90
CA GLU A 36 10.81 12.17 23.49
C GLU A 36 12.04 12.19 22.56
N THR A 37 11.84 12.51 21.27
CA THR A 37 12.93 12.58 20.29
C THR A 37 13.56 13.96 20.34
N VAL A 38 14.68 14.08 21.07
CA VAL A 38 15.42 15.34 21.18
C VAL A 38 16.32 15.53 19.95
N GLU A 39 16.97 14.46 19.51
CA GLU A 39 17.90 14.46 18.38
C GLU A 39 17.53 13.35 17.38
N TRP A 40 17.94 13.48 16.10
CA TRP A 40 17.56 12.50 15.07
C TRP A 40 18.02 11.06 15.39
N ARG A 41 19.18 10.91 16.05
CA ARG A 41 19.66 9.61 16.54
C ARG A 41 18.72 8.92 17.54
N ASP A 42 17.87 9.67 18.23
CA ASP A 42 16.93 9.13 19.23
C ASP A 42 15.67 8.55 18.58
N TRP A 43 15.39 8.89 17.32
CA TRP A 43 14.19 8.48 16.58
C TRP A 43 14.03 6.95 16.53
N ALA A 44 15.06 6.23 16.08
CA ALA A 44 14.99 4.79 15.95
C ALA A 44 14.86 4.07 17.30
N PRO A 45 15.67 4.38 18.34
CA PRO A 45 15.47 3.85 19.68
C PRO A 45 14.08 4.10 20.26
N ASN A 46 13.52 5.31 20.07
CA ASN A 46 12.20 5.65 20.60
C ASN A 46 11.10 4.84 19.93
N TRP A 47 11.11 4.71 18.60
CA TRP A 47 10.17 3.85 17.88
C TRP A 47 10.35 2.36 18.19
N MET A 48 11.59 1.90 18.38
CA MET A 48 11.86 0.52 18.80
C MET A 48 11.16 0.20 20.12
N ARG A 49 11.26 1.10 21.10
CA ARG A 49 10.61 0.96 22.41
C ARG A 49 9.08 0.84 22.29
N VAL A 50 8.45 1.68 21.46
CA VAL A 50 7.01 1.59 21.19
C VAL A 50 6.65 0.28 20.47
N GLY A 51 7.50 -0.18 19.54
CA GLY A 51 7.33 -1.47 18.89
C GLY A 51 7.40 -2.64 19.88
N ASP A 52 8.33 -2.60 20.83
CA ASP A 52 8.47 -3.61 21.88
C ASP A 52 7.24 -3.64 22.81
N GLU A 53 6.65 -2.48 23.14
CA GLU A 53 5.41 -2.38 23.92
C GLU A 53 4.23 -3.05 23.20
N HIS A 54 4.01 -2.73 21.91
CA HIS A 54 2.96 -3.38 21.11
C HIS A 54 3.21 -4.88 20.91
N ARG A 55 4.47 -5.29 20.76
CA ARG A 55 4.84 -6.70 20.64
C ARG A 55 4.53 -7.45 21.94
N ALA A 56 4.80 -6.86 23.10
CA ALA A 56 4.47 -7.48 24.39
C ALA A 56 2.94 -7.67 24.55
N ILE A 57 2.14 -6.69 24.12
CA ILE A 57 0.67 -6.81 24.06
C ILE A 57 0.27 -7.97 23.14
N ALA A 58 0.92 -8.09 21.97
CA ALA A 58 0.63 -9.14 21.00
C ALA A 58 0.98 -10.53 21.53
N ASP A 59 2.16 -10.70 22.13
CA ASP A 59 2.62 -11.97 22.70
C ASP A 59 1.72 -12.40 23.89
N GLU A 60 1.24 -11.48 24.73
CA GLU A 60 0.26 -11.77 25.78
C GLU A 60 -1.11 -12.16 25.20
N ALA A 61 -1.63 -11.38 24.25
CA ALA A 61 -2.91 -11.69 23.60
C ALA A 61 -2.88 -13.06 22.90
N GLU A 62 -1.77 -13.42 22.27
CA GLU A 62 -1.59 -14.74 21.65
C GLU A 62 -1.59 -15.86 22.69
N ARG A 63 -0.83 -15.73 23.78
CA ARG A 63 -0.82 -16.71 24.89
C ARG A 63 -2.19 -16.90 25.53
N SER A 64 -2.96 -15.82 25.62
CA SER A 64 -4.32 -15.81 26.16
C SER A 64 -5.40 -16.23 25.14
N GLY A 65 -5.03 -16.55 23.89
CA GLY A 65 -5.96 -17.00 22.85
C GLY A 65 -6.79 -15.89 22.20
N HIS A 66 -6.48 -14.61 22.46
CA HIS A 66 -7.12 -13.44 21.88
C HIS A 66 -6.51 -13.10 20.51
N LEU A 67 -6.74 -13.99 19.53
CA LEU A 67 -6.01 -13.99 18.26
C LEU A 67 -6.20 -12.74 17.38
N VAL A 68 -7.38 -12.09 17.45
CA VAL A 68 -7.62 -10.82 16.73
C VAL A 68 -6.77 -9.70 17.32
N THR A 69 -6.79 -9.57 18.65
CA THR A 69 -5.96 -8.60 19.37
C THR A 69 -4.47 -8.83 19.13
N ALA A 70 -4.03 -10.11 19.13
CA ALA A 70 -2.65 -10.46 18.84
C ALA A 70 -2.24 -10.02 17.43
N ALA A 71 -3.07 -10.29 16.41
CA ALA A 71 -2.78 -9.91 15.03
C ALA A 71 -2.63 -8.38 14.86
N ASP A 72 -3.57 -7.61 15.42
CA ASP A 72 -3.55 -6.15 15.36
C ASP A 72 -2.32 -5.58 16.08
N ALA A 73 -1.98 -6.13 17.25
CA ALA A 73 -0.82 -5.67 18.02
C ALA A 73 0.51 -6.04 17.35
N TYR A 74 0.63 -7.23 16.75
CA TYR A 74 1.80 -7.58 15.93
C TYR A 74 1.93 -6.69 14.69
N GLN A 75 0.81 -6.36 14.04
CA GLN A 75 0.80 -5.43 12.90
C GLN A 75 1.32 -4.05 13.31
N ARG A 76 0.83 -3.50 14.43
CA ARG A 76 1.30 -2.22 14.98
C ARG A 76 2.76 -2.24 15.39
N ALA A 77 3.20 -3.30 16.08
CA ALA A 77 4.57 -3.47 16.51
C ALA A 77 5.55 -3.50 15.32
N ALA A 78 5.26 -4.32 14.30
CA ALA A 78 6.04 -4.39 13.07
C ALA A 78 6.19 -3.00 12.43
N TRP A 79 5.11 -2.23 12.45
CA TRP A 79 5.14 -0.93 11.85
C TRP A 79 5.92 0.11 12.67
N CYS A 80 5.84 0.06 14.00
CA CYS A 80 6.70 0.87 14.85
C CYS A 80 8.19 0.58 14.57
N TYR A 81 8.57 -0.69 14.42
CA TYR A 81 9.94 -1.04 14.02
C TYR A 81 10.32 -0.48 12.65
N HIS A 82 9.41 -0.56 11.67
CA HIS A 82 9.61 0.02 10.34
C HIS A 82 9.83 1.55 10.42
N LEU A 83 9.02 2.24 11.22
CA LEU A 83 9.13 3.68 11.41
C LEU A 83 10.43 4.09 12.10
N GLY A 84 10.95 3.27 13.01
CA GLY A 84 12.25 3.52 13.63
C GLY A 84 13.38 3.60 12.59
N LYS A 85 13.36 2.75 11.56
CA LYS A 85 14.38 2.77 10.50
C LYS A 85 14.04 3.70 9.32
N PHE A 86 12.89 4.36 9.33
CA PHE A 86 12.39 5.14 8.21
C PHE A 86 13.26 6.40 7.98
N LEU A 87 13.97 6.44 6.84
CA LEU A 87 14.97 7.47 6.50
C LEU A 87 16.01 7.73 7.61
N TRP A 88 16.30 6.71 8.41
CA TRP A 88 17.20 6.81 9.55
C TRP A 88 18.45 5.97 9.29
N PHE A 89 19.62 6.61 9.23
CA PHE A 89 20.87 5.98 8.80
C PHE A 89 22.02 6.17 9.80
N GLU A 90 21.72 6.61 11.03
CA GLU A 90 22.72 6.96 12.05
C GLU A 90 23.49 5.74 12.58
N ASP A 91 22.82 4.57 12.67
CA ASP A 91 23.43 3.29 13.04
C ASP A 91 22.96 2.19 12.09
N ARG A 92 23.90 1.63 11.33
CA ARG A 92 23.59 0.59 10.35
C ARG A 92 23.13 -0.71 11.01
N ALA A 93 23.70 -1.07 12.16
CA ALA A 93 23.33 -2.30 12.85
C ALA A 93 21.91 -2.21 13.41
N LEU A 94 21.53 -1.08 14.02
CA LEU A 94 20.16 -0.87 14.49
C LEU A 94 19.16 -0.76 13.33
N HIS A 95 19.52 -0.09 12.22
CA HIS A 95 18.66 -0.06 11.03
C HIS A 95 18.37 -1.47 10.50
N ASP A 96 19.38 -2.34 10.45
CA ASP A 96 19.23 -3.70 9.95
C ASP A 96 18.47 -4.61 10.95
N ASP A 97 18.68 -4.45 12.26
CA ASP A 97 17.89 -5.11 13.32
C ASP A 97 16.41 -4.72 13.24
N LEU A 98 16.10 -3.43 13.08
CA LEU A 98 14.71 -2.95 12.95
C LEU A 98 14.02 -3.49 11.69
N ARG A 99 14.76 -3.66 10.58
CA ARG A 99 14.25 -4.33 9.38
C ARG A 99 13.89 -5.79 9.69
N GLU A 100 14.76 -6.53 10.37
CA GLU A 100 14.52 -7.93 10.72
C GLU A 100 13.34 -8.08 11.69
N ARG A 101 13.24 -7.19 12.69
CA ARG A 101 12.10 -7.12 13.61
C ARG A 101 10.79 -6.81 12.90
N THR A 102 10.80 -5.87 11.95
CA THR A 102 9.61 -5.54 11.13
C THR A 102 9.07 -6.80 10.46
N VAL A 103 9.92 -7.50 9.73
CA VAL A 103 9.54 -8.70 8.94
C VAL A 103 9.09 -9.84 9.85
N ALA A 104 9.88 -10.16 10.88
CA ALA A 104 9.59 -11.25 11.80
C ALA A 104 8.30 -11.02 12.59
N THR A 105 8.06 -9.78 13.01
CA THR A 105 6.87 -9.42 13.80
C THR A 105 5.62 -9.41 12.92
N TYR A 106 5.69 -8.85 11.71
CA TYR A 106 4.54 -8.86 10.79
C TYR A 106 4.17 -10.28 10.35
N ALA A 107 5.16 -11.14 10.16
CA ALA A 107 4.95 -12.56 9.82
C ALA A 107 4.04 -13.27 10.83
N LYS A 108 4.11 -12.93 12.13
CA LYS A 108 3.21 -13.47 13.17
C LYS A 108 1.76 -13.00 13.01
N ALA A 109 1.54 -11.79 12.50
CA ALA A 109 0.20 -11.26 12.25
C ALA A 109 -0.48 -11.96 11.06
N LEU A 110 0.28 -12.33 10.02
CA LEU A 110 -0.24 -12.77 8.71
C LEU A 110 -1.35 -13.82 8.77
N PRO A 111 -1.22 -14.94 9.52
CA PRO A 111 -2.24 -15.99 9.51
C PRO A 111 -3.58 -15.56 10.15
N ARG A 112 -3.57 -14.46 10.89
CA ARG A 112 -4.69 -13.96 11.69
C ARG A 112 -5.23 -12.61 11.22
N LEU A 113 -4.60 -11.98 10.23
CA LEU A 113 -5.19 -10.85 9.50
C LEU A 113 -6.53 -11.27 8.88
N ASP A 114 -7.39 -10.29 8.62
CA ASP A 114 -8.67 -10.52 7.95
C ASP A 114 -8.76 -9.72 6.64
N PRO A 115 -8.71 -10.36 5.45
CA PRO A 115 -8.36 -11.78 5.22
C PRO A 115 -6.88 -12.08 5.52
N PRO A 116 -6.53 -13.36 5.76
CA PRO A 116 -5.18 -13.77 6.13
C PRO A 116 -4.19 -13.56 4.99
N GLY A 117 -2.95 -13.27 5.37
CA GLY A 117 -1.82 -13.14 4.45
C GLY A 117 -0.98 -14.41 4.36
N ARG A 118 -0.34 -14.58 3.21
CA ARG A 118 0.62 -15.64 2.93
C ARG A 118 1.90 -15.03 2.39
N ARG A 119 3.03 -15.43 2.95
CA ARG A 119 4.34 -15.09 2.38
C ARG A 119 4.51 -15.81 1.04
N ILE A 120 5.00 -15.08 0.04
CA ILE A 120 5.38 -15.55 -1.28
C ILE A 120 6.85 -15.23 -1.49
N GLU A 121 7.59 -16.15 -2.10
CA GLU A 121 9.01 -15.97 -2.40
C GLU A 121 9.22 -16.29 -3.89
N ALA A 122 9.23 -15.26 -4.71
CA ALA A 122 9.42 -15.42 -6.15
C ALA A 122 10.93 -15.43 -6.47
N PRO A 123 11.46 -16.43 -7.19
CA PRO A 123 12.88 -16.47 -7.55
C PRO A 123 13.32 -15.22 -8.34
N PHE A 124 14.47 -14.65 -7.97
CA PHE A 124 14.99 -13.44 -8.61
C PHE A 124 16.51 -13.32 -8.43
N GLU A 125 17.27 -13.36 -9.53
CA GLU A 125 18.72 -13.08 -9.56
C GLU A 125 19.55 -13.79 -8.46
N GLY A 126 19.32 -15.10 -8.28
CA GLY A 126 20.00 -15.92 -7.26
C GLY A 126 19.53 -15.64 -5.83
N ALA A 127 18.38 -14.98 -5.68
CA ALA A 127 17.69 -14.64 -4.44
C ALA A 127 16.17 -14.73 -4.66
N ILE A 128 15.40 -13.91 -3.93
CA ILE A 128 13.95 -13.83 -4.02
C ILE A 128 13.44 -12.37 -4.09
N ILE A 129 12.27 -12.18 -4.68
CA ILE A 129 11.37 -11.07 -4.36
C ILE A 129 10.39 -11.60 -3.29
N PRO A 130 10.53 -11.19 -2.02
CA PRO A 130 9.56 -11.55 -1.00
C PRO A 130 8.30 -10.69 -1.15
N GLY A 131 7.16 -11.33 -0.93
CA GLY A 131 5.87 -10.65 -0.97
C GLY A 131 4.86 -11.24 -0.03
N ILE A 132 3.76 -10.50 0.15
CA ILE A 132 2.64 -10.87 1.01
C ILE A 132 1.40 -10.91 0.12
N LEU A 133 0.87 -12.12 -0.10
CA LEU A 133 -0.36 -12.35 -0.83
C LEU A 133 -1.53 -12.40 0.13
N ARG A 134 -2.53 -11.54 -0.10
CA ARG A 134 -3.83 -11.59 0.58
C ARG A 134 -4.91 -11.69 -0.48
N ALA A 135 -5.94 -12.50 -0.20
CA ALA A 135 -7.06 -12.70 -1.11
C ALA A 135 -8.39 -12.52 -0.37
N PRO A 136 -9.41 -11.90 -1.01
CA PRO A 136 -10.72 -11.76 -0.40
C PRO A 136 -11.35 -13.13 -0.11
N ARG A 137 -12.06 -13.25 1.02
CA ARG A 137 -12.72 -14.51 1.42
C ARG A 137 -13.76 -14.93 0.39
N GLY A 138 -13.78 -16.22 0.07
CA GLY A 138 -14.78 -16.81 -0.83
C GLY A 138 -14.61 -16.48 -2.31
N ALA A 139 -13.58 -15.74 -2.70
CA ALA A 139 -13.27 -15.50 -4.11
C ALA A 139 -12.54 -16.71 -4.70
N SER A 140 -13.06 -17.25 -5.81
CA SER A 140 -12.47 -18.41 -6.49
C SER A 140 -11.25 -18.04 -7.33
N ARG A 141 -11.35 -16.94 -8.08
CA ARG A 141 -10.30 -16.40 -8.98
C ARG A 141 -10.29 -14.87 -8.97
N PRO A 142 -9.95 -14.20 -7.86
CA PRO A 142 -9.92 -12.75 -7.82
C PRO A 142 -8.84 -12.19 -8.75
N PRO A 143 -9.07 -11.01 -9.39
CA PRO A 143 -7.99 -10.23 -9.98
C PRO A 143 -6.96 -9.87 -8.91
N VAL A 144 -5.72 -9.62 -9.31
CA VAL A 144 -4.63 -9.31 -8.38
C VAL A 144 -4.04 -7.94 -8.65
N VAL A 145 -3.74 -7.20 -7.59
CA VAL A 145 -3.00 -5.93 -7.66
C VAL A 145 -1.66 -6.12 -6.97
N ILE A 146 -0.57 -5.90 -7.72
CA ILE A 146 0.78 -5.86 -7.17
C ILE A 146 0.98 -4.49 -6.52
N LEU A 147 1.31 -4.44 -5.23
CA LEU A 147 1.56 -3.21 -4.50
C LEU A 147 3.07 -3.02 -4.31
N VAL A 148 3.56 -1.86 -4.72
CA VAL A 148 4.99 -1.54 -4.70
C VAL A 148 5.24 -0.31 -3.80
N PRO A 149 6.00 -0.47 -2.71
CA PRO A 149 6.33 0.62 -1.80
C PRO A 149 7.22 1.70 -2.46
N GLY A 150 7.44 2.79 -1.73
CA GLY A 150 8.35 3.87 -2.10
C GLY A 150 9.84 3.56 -1.85
N LEU A 151 10.65 4.61 -1.70
CA LEU A 151 12.10 4.50 -1.48
C LEU A 151 12.48 3.83 -0.15
N ASP A 152 11.87 4.34 0.90
CA ASP A 152 12.14 4.08 2.32
C ASP A 152 11.11 3.16 2.98
N SER A 153 10.02 2.91 2.26
CA SER A 153 8.87 2.10 2.63
C SER A 153 9.12 0.60 2.44
N VAL A 154 8.26 -0.24 3.02
CA VAL A 154 8.33 -1.70 2.96
C VAL A 154 6.94 -2.29 2.74
N LYS A 155 6.88 -3.54 2.29
CA LYS A 155 5.60 -4.26 2.08
C LYS A 155 4.69 -4.28 3.32
N GLU A 156 5.25 -4.32 4.53
CA GLU A 156 4.49 -4.29 5.79
C GLU A 156 3.73 -2.95 6.01
N GLU A 157 4.18 -1.84 5.40
CA GLU A 157 3.53 -0.53 5.55
C GLU A 157 2.19 -0.46 4.81
N LEU A 158 2.01 -1.24 3.73
CA LEU A 158 0.88 -1.04 2.82
C LEU A 158 -0.42 -1.73 3.27
N TYR A 159 -0.51 -2.20 4.51
CA TYR A 159 -1.67 -2.91 5.07
C TYR A 159 -3.01 -2.16 4.85
N ALA A 160 -3.06 -0.85 5.11
CA ALA A 160 -4.27 -0.05 4.91
C ALA A 160 -4.69 -0.01 3.44
N MET A 161 -3.72 0.19 2.53
CA MET A 161 -3.94 0.19 1.08
C MET A 161 -4.41 -1.17 0.58
N GLU A 162 -3.80 -2.27 1.07
CA GLU A 162 -4.23 -3.63 0.76
C GLU A 162 -5.71 -3.84 1.08
N ASN A 163 -6.14 -3.41 2.27
CA ASN A 163 -7.52 -3.58 2.72
C ASN A 163 -8.53 -2.88 1.80
N ASP A 164 -8.17 -1.76 1.16
CA ASP A 164 -9.05 -1.10 0.21
C ASP A 164 -9.26 -1.91 -1.08
N PHE A 165 -8.22 -2.58 -1.57
CA PHE A 165 -8.35 -3.50 -2.71
C PHE A 165 -9.13 -4.76 -2.32
N LEU A 166 -8.83 -5.35 -1.15
CA LEU A 166 -9.48 -6.57 -0.66
C LEU A 166 -11.00 -6.36 -0.47
N ARG A 167 -11.43 -5.23 0.09
CA ARG A 167 -12.86 -4.86 0.22
C ARG A 167 -13.58 -4.75 -1.12
N ARG A 168 -12.85 -4.57 -2.23
CA ARG A 168 -13.36 -4.45 -3.60
C ARG A 168 -13.24 -5.75 -4.39
N GLY A 169 -12.92 -6.86 -3.72
CA GLY A 169 -12.83 -8.18 -4.34
C GLY A 169 -11.55 -8.40 -5.14
N LEU A 170 -10.49 -7.62 -4.88
CA LEU A 170 -9.19 -7.71 -5.53
C LEU A 170 -8.19 -8.33 -4.55
N ALA A 171 -7.48 -9.38 -4.97
CA ALA A 171 -6.33 -9.88 -4.24
C ALA A 171 -5.17 -8.88 -4.32
N THR A 172 -4.29 -8.91 -3.32
CA THR A 172 -3.12 -8.02 -3.24
C THR A 172 -1.86 -8.83 -3.09
N LEU A 173 -0.82 -8.46 -3.84
CA LEU A 173 0.54 -8.97 -3.64
C LEU A 173 1.45 -7.78 -3.38
N THR A 174 1.78 -7.55 -2.12
CA THR A 174 2.70 -6.47 -1.74
C THR A 174 4.12 -7.00 -1.70
N ILE A 175 5.07 -6.35 -2.36
CA ILE A 175 6.43 -6.88 -2.54
C ILE A 175 7.51 -5.91 -2.05
N ASP A 176 8.65 -6.46 -1.66
CA ASP A 176 9.89 -5.69 -1.52
C ASP A 176 10.77 -5.94 -2.76
N GLY A 177 10.86 -4.95 -3.64
CA GLY A 177 11.72 -4.99 -4.82
C GLY A 177 13.18 -4.66 -4.52
N PRO A 178 14.02 -4.54 -5.57
CA PRO A 178 15.39 -4.07 -5.43
C PRO A 178 15.47 -2.73 -4.67
N GLY A 179 16.33 -2.67 -3.66
CA GLY A 179 16.51 -1.49 -2.80
C GLY A 179 15.42 -1.29 -1.75
N GLN A 180 14.46 -2.20 -1.60
CA GLN A 180 13.33 -2.06 -0.68
C GLN A 180 13.32 -3.16 0.38
N GLY A 181 12.90 -2.82 1.60
CA GLY A 181 12.68 -3.76 2.70
C GLY A 181 13.72 -4.87 2.84
N GLU A 182 13.29 -6.13 2.75
CA GLU A 182 14.16 -7.30 2.84
C GLU A 182 15.30 -7.31 1.79
N ASN A 183 15.04 -6.76 0.61
CA ASN A 183 15.96 -6.75 -0.53
C ASN A 183 16.93 -5.55 -0.54
N ALA A 184 16.73 -4.56 0.32
CA ALA A 184 17.57 -3.37 0.38
C ALA A 184 19.08 -3.64 0.55
N PRO A 185 19.53 -4.60 1.39
CA PRO A 185 20.97 -4.87 1.50
C PRO A 185 21.57 -5.61 0.30
N ARG A 186 20.75 -6.34 -0.46
CA ARG A 186 21.23 -7.23 -1.51
C ARG A 186 21.23 -6.57 -2.88
N PHE A 187 20.20 -5.80 -3.17
CA PHE A 187 20.01 -5.22 -4.49
C PHE A 187 19.92 -3.70 -4.37
N PRO A 188 20.70 -2.93 -5.13
CA PRO A 188 20.45 -1.51 -5.27
C PRO A 188 19.12 -1.27 -6.02
N ILE A 189 18.50 -0.11 -5.79
CA ILE A 189 17.36 0.32 -6.62
C ILE A 189 17.76 0.31 -8.10
N ARG A 190 16.80 -0.01 -8.97
CA ARG A 190 17.05 -0.06 -10.42
C ARG A 190 15.94 0.60 -11.23
N ALA A 191 16.32 1.03 -12.42
CA ALA A 191 15.42 1.67 -13.36
C ALA A 191 14.46 0.68 -14.04
N ASP A 192 14.96 -0.47 -14.51
CA ASP A 192 14.20 -1.40 -15.34
C ASP A 192 13.33 -2.35 -14.50
N TRP A 193 12.10 -1.95 -14.24
CA TRP A 193 11.17 -2.73 -13.41
C TRP A 193 10.42 -3.84 -14.14
N SER A 194 10.52 -3.94 -15.47
CA SER A 194 10.02 -5.16 -16.14
C SER A 194 10.85 -6.39 -15.76
N SER A 195 12.16 -6.20 -15.48
CA SER A 195 13.03 -7.28 -15.00
C SER A 195 12.58 -7.85 -13.65
N VAL A 196 11.82 -7.09 -12.85
CA VAL A 196 11.27 -7.51 -11.56
C VAL A 196 9.87 -8.08 -11.72
N VAL A 197 8.99 -7.35 -12.42
CA VAL A 197 7.56 -7.70 -12.48
C VAL A 197 7.29 -8.88 -13.42
N SER A 198 7.99 -9.00 -14.55
CA SER A 198 7.77 -10.13 -15.46
C SER A 198 8.03 -11.50 -14.81
N PRO A 199 9.20 -11.77 -14.19
CA PRO A 199 9.41 -13.06 -13.53
C PRO A 199 8.51 -13.25 -12.30
N LEU A 200 8.10 -12.18 -11.63
CA LEU A 200 7.10 -12.27 -10.56
C LEU A 200 5.75 -12.77 -11.10
N VAL A 201 5.27 -12.23 -12.22
CA VAL A 201 4.01 -12.67 -12.84
C VAL A 201 4.15 -14.10 -13.41
N ASP A 202 5.31 -14.47 -13.94
CA ASP A 202 5.61 -15.85 -14.36
C ASP A 202 5.50 -16.81 -13.18
N HIS A 203 6.13 -16.46 -12.05
CA HIS A 203 6.06 -17.25 -10.81
C HIS A 203 4.62 -17.39 -10.28
N LEU A 204 3.81 -16.31 -10.33
CA LEU A 204 2.40 -16.39 -9.96
C LEU A 204 1.59 -17.28 -10.90
N SER A 205 1.99 -17.37 -12.17
CA SER A 205 1.30 -18.17 -13.19
C SER A 205 1.59 -19.67 -13.07
N ALA A 206 2.78 -20.03 -12.57
CA ALA A 206 3.20 -21.41 -12.38
C ALA A 206 2.60 -22.07 -11.13
N ASP A 207 2.25 -21.27 -10.12
CA ASP A 207 1.68 -21.76 -8.86
C ASP A 207 0.15 -21.58 -8.94
N GLU A 208 -0.63 -22.66 -8.82
CA GLU A 208 -2.10 -22.64 -8.92
C GLU A 208 -2.76 -21.93 -7.72
N ARG A 209 -2.45 -20.65 -7.54
CA ARG A 209 -2.88 -19.82 -6.39
C ARG A 209 -4.35 -19.40 -6.46
N GLY A 210 -5.08 -19.87 -7.47
CA GLY A 210 -6.46 -19.45 -7.72
C GLY A 210 -6.56 -17.94 -7.99
N LEU A 211 -5.60 -17.33 -8.67
CA LEU A 211 -5.64 -15.91 -9.06
C LEU A 211 -6.10 -15.78 -10.52
N ASP A 212 -6.79 -14.68 -10.85
CA ASP A 212 -7.06 -14.31 -12.24
C ASP A 212 -5.95 -13.43 -12.81
N LEU A 213 -4.93 -14.09 -13.35
CA LEU A 213 -3.78 -13.43 -13.97
C LEU A 213 -4.07 -12.86 -15.37
N GLY A 214 -5.30 -13.01 -15.87
CA GLY A 214 -5.79 -12.22 -17.01
C GLY A 214 -6.04 -10.75 -16.64
N ARG A 215 -6.19 -10.46 -15.34
CA ARG A 215 -6.50 -9.14 -14.76
C ARG A 215 -5.52 -8.78 -13.64
N VAL A 216 -4.26 -8.53 -14.02
CA VAL A 216 -3.21 -8.06 -13.10
C VAL A 216 -3.14 -6.53 -13.14
N GLY A 217 -3.25 -5.88 -11.99
CA GLY A 217 -2.95 -4.46 -11.81
C GLY A 217 -1.63 -4.27 -11.06
N LEU A 218 -1.08 -3.06 -11.12
CA LEU A 218 0.03 -2.65 -10.24
C LEU A 218 -0.25 -1.23 -9.70
N MET A 219 -0.13 -1.07 -8.40
CA MET A 219 -0.17 0.23 -7.73
C MET A 219 1.17 0.48 -7.06
N GLY A 220 1.76 1.63 -7.34
CA GLY A 220 3.00 2.06 -6.75
C GLY A 220 2.85 3.42 -6.09
N ILE A 221 3.47 3.58 -4.92
CA ILE A 221 3.47 4.84 -4.15
C ILE A 221 4.84 5.49 -4.17
N SER A 222 4.91 6.81 -4.33
CA SER A 222 6.16 7.57 -4.39
C SER A 222 7.10 6.95 -5.44
N MET A 223 8.30 6.52 -5.08
CA MET A 223 9.21 5.82 -6.00
C MET A 223 8.58 4.56 -6.64
N GLY A 224 7.70 3.83 -5.94
CA GLY A 224 6.91 2.75 -6.54
C GLY A 224 6.04 3.22 -7.71
N GLY A 225 5.59 4.48 -7.68
CA GLY A 225 4.76 5.09 -8.71
C GLY A 225 5.45 5.21 -10.06
N ILE A 226 6.79 5.34 -10.12
CA ILE A 226 7.54 5.31 -11.39
C ILE A 226 7.83 3.89 -11.86
N TYR A 227 7.87 2.92 -10.95
CA TYR A 227 8.12 1.52 -11.27
C TYR A 227 6.98 0.88 -12.06
N GLY A 228 5.73 1.21 -11.73
CA GLY A 228 4.56 0.72 -12.44
C GLY A 228 4.57 1.00 -13.95
N PRO A 229 4.64 2.28 -14.37
CA PRO A 229 4.73 2.65 -15.79
C PRO A 229 5.93 2.00 -16.50
N ARG A 230 7.08 1.90 -15.84
CA ARG A 230 8.28 1.27 -16.41
C ARG A 230 8.13 -0.22 -16.62
N ALA A 231 7.48 -0.92 -15.68
CA ALA A 231 7.11 -2.32 -15.87
C ALA A 231 6.12 -2.46 -17.03
N ALA A 232 5.02 -1.69 -17.05
CA ALA A 232 3.96 -1.78 -18.07
C ALA A 232 4.43 -1.43 -19.50
N ALA A 233 5.51 -0.65 -19.63
CA ALA A 233 6.15 -0.40 -20.92
C ALA A 233 6.57 -1.71 -21.62
N LYS A 234 6.95 -2.75 -20.87
CA LYS A 234 7.44 -4.04 -21.41
C LYS A 234 6.60 -5.26 -20.99
N GLU A 235 5.96 -5.25 -19.83
CA GLU A 235 5.10 -6.33 -19.32
C GLU A 235 3.62 -6.06 -19.66
N LYS A 236 3.10 -6.75 -20.69
CA LYS A 236 1.75 -6.50 -21.24
C LYS A 236 0.63 -7.23 -20.50
N ARG A 237 0.96 -8.11 -19.55
CA ARG A 237 -0.05 -8.72 -18.66
C ARG A 237 -0.57 -7.75 -17.60
N LEU A 238 0.16 -6.65 -17.32
CA LEU A 238 -0.36 -5.55 -16.52
C LEU A 238 -1.48 -4.83 -17.28
N ARG A 239 -2.70 -4.88 -16.72
CA ARG A 239 -3.92 -4.32 -17.30
C ARG A 239 -4.31 -2.96 -16.73
N ALA A 240 -3.79 -2.61 -15.57
CA ALA A 240 -4.04 -1.33 -14.90
C ALA A 240 -2.81 -0.90 -14.10
N ILE A 241 -2.52 0.41 -14.14
CA ILE A 241 -1.45 1.02 -13.34
C ILE A 241 -2.03 2.17 -12.52
N VAL A 242 -1.67 2.24 -11.24
CA VAL A 242 -1.86 3.41 -10.39
C VAL A 242 -0.49 3.91 -9.97
N ALA A 243 -0.08 5.07 -10.49
CA ALA A 243 1.13 5.77 -10.07
C ALA A 243 0.72 6.85 -9.07
N LEU A 244 0.86 6.57 -7.77
CA LEU A 244 0.48 7.49 -6.71
C LEU A 244 1.68 8.35 -6.29
N ALA A 245 1.67 9.61 -6.73
CA ALA A 245 2.66 10.63 -6.34
C ALA A 245 4.13 10.24 -6.62
N GLY A 246 4.36 9.46 -7.69
CA GLY A 246 5.72 9.10 -8.13
C GLY A 246 6.32 10.09 -9.13
N PRO A 247 7.62 10.36 -9.09
CA PRO A 247 8.28 11.25 -10.04
C PRO A 247 8.35 10.57 -11.42
N TYR A 248 7.93 11.25 -12.49
CA TYR A 248 8.16 10.76 -13.85
C TYR A 248 9.66 10.73 -14.19
N ASP A 249 10.34 11.84 -13.88
CA ASP A 249 11.78 12.00 -13.96
C ASP A 249 12.27 12.51 -12.61
N LEU A 250 13.11 11.72 -11.94
CA LEU A 250 13.64 12.07 -10.62
C LEU A 250 14.66 13.21 -10.69
N SER A 251 15.32 13.40 -11.85
CA SER A 251 16.30 14.48 -12.02
C SER A 251 15.65 15.86 -11.96
N GLU A 252 14.41 16.00 -12.46
CA GLU A 252 13.68 17.27 -12.48
C GLU A 252 13.36 17.78 -11.07
N CYS A 253 13.19 16.89 -10.09
CA CYS A 253 12.86 17.28 -8.71
C CYS A 253 14.02 17.07 -7.71
N TRP A 254 15.17 16.55 -8.15
CA TRP A 254 16.30 16.19 -7.29
C TRP A 254 16.74 17.35 -6.38
N ALA A 255 16.92 18.53 -6.96
CA ALA A 255 17.35 19.72 -6.22
C ALA A 255 16.39 20.10 -5.08
N ALA A 256 15.09 19.85 -5.25
CA ALA A 256 14.04 20.16 -4.30
C ALA A 256 13.78 19.05 -3.25
N LEU A 257 14.43 17.88 -3.36
CA LEU A 257 14.29 16.83 -2.36
C LEU A 257 14.91 17.26 -1.03
N ASN A 258 14.23 16.91 0.08
CA ASN A 258 14.80 17.11 1.41
C ASN A 258 16.05 16.23 1.60
N PRO A 259 17.00 16.66 2.47
CA PRO A 259 18.26 15.93 2.68
C PRO A 259 18.07 14.46 3.06
N LEU A 260 17.13 14.14 3.96
CA LEU A 260 16.89 12.76 4.39
C LEU A 260 16.50 11.85 3.22
N THR A 261 15.71 12.36 2.27
CA THR A 261 15.33 11.60 1.07
C THR A 261 16.53 11.41 0.14
N LYS A 262 17.42 12.41 0.01
CA LYS A 262 18.65 12.26 -0.78
C LYS A 262 19.59 11.24 -0.16
N ASP A 263 19.77 11.27 1.16
CA ASP A 263 20.51 10.28 1.94
C ASP A 263 19.93 8.87 1.72
N GLY A 264 18.61 8.75 1.78
CA GLY A 264 17.92 7.49 1.49
C GLY A 264 18.19 6.99 0.09
N TYR A 265 18.19 7.88 -0.90
CA TYR A 265 18.61 7.50 -2.23
C TYR A 265 20.06 6.98 -2.20
N VAL A 266 21.02 7.69 -1.58
CA VAL A 266 22.46 7.30 -1.58
C VAL A 266 22.61 5.91 -0.98
N PHE A 267 21.92 5.69 0.14
CA PHE A 267 21.87 4.42 0.84
C PHE A 267 21.32 3.30 -0.05
N TYR A 268 20.16 3.47 -0.68
CA TYR A 268 19.48 2.40 -1.43
C TYR A 268 20.02 2.20 -2.86
N THR A 269 20.86 3.08 -3.39
CA THR A 269 21.68 2.78 -4.60
C THR A 269 23.04 2.17 -4.26
N HIS A 270 23.37 2.01 -2.97
CA HIS A 270 24.71 1.60 -2.51
C HIS A 270 25.82 2.52 -3.06
N SER A 271 25.50 3.81 -3.22
CA SER A 271 26.46 4.81 -3.71
C SER A 271 27.36 5.30 -2.58
N ARG A 272 28.58 5.74 -2.91
CA ARG A 272 29.52 6.27 -1.91
C ARG A 272 29.05 7.62 -1.36
N ASP A 273 28.53 8.48 -2.23
CA ASP A 273 28.06 9.83 -1.94
C ASP A 273 27.03 10.29 -3.00
N GLU A 274 26.57 11.53 -2.88
CA GLU A 274 25.68 12.16 -3.87
C GLU A 274 26.39 12.44 -5.21
N ALA A 275 27.67 12.80 -5.20
CA ALA A 275 28.43 13.22 -6.39
C ALA A 275 28.69 12.08 -7.37
N TRP A 276 28.80 10.84 -6.88
CA TRP A 276 28.90 9.62 -7.67
C TRP A 276 27.68 9.37 -8.59
N ARG A 277 26.56 10.07 -8.36
CA ARG A 277 25.24 9.75 -8.93
C ARG A 277 24.88 10.55 -10.17
N GLU A 278 25.53 11.68 -10.40
CA GLU A 278 25.33 12.47 -11.63
C GLU A 278 25.83 11.70 -12.87
N GLY A 279 26.72 10.71 -12.69
CA GLY A 279 27.15 9.77 -13.73
C GLY A 279 26.46 8.40 -13.74
N SER A 280 25.64 8.07 -12.75
CA SER A 280 25.16 6.70 -12.49
C SER A 280 23.64 6.64 -12.29
N ALA A 281 22.90 6.52 -13.40
CA ALA A 281 21.56 5.92 -13.47
C ALA A 281 20.52 6.42 -12.44
N LEU A 282 20.16 7.70 -12.48
CA LEU A 282 18.80 8.06 -12.09
C LEU A 282 17.82 7.40 -13.08
N PRO A 283 16.58 7.09 -12.64
CA PRO A 283 15.48 6.84 -13.54
C PRO A 283 15.16 8.10 -14.37
N ALA A 284 16.01 8.44 -15.34
CA ALA A 284 15.73 9.46 -16.34
C ALA A 284 14.62 8.95 -17.27
N GLY A 285 13.70 9.83 -17.68
CA GLY A 285 12.81 9.56 -18.80
C GLY A 285 13.63 9.42 -20.09
N PRO A 286 13.07 8.86 -21.19
CA PRO A 286 13.71 9.04 -22.49
C PRO A 286 13.86 10.54 -22.73
N GLY A 287 15.11 11.00 -22.84
CA GLY A 287 15.43 12.40 -23.06
C GLY A 287 14.58 12.95 -24.20
N ARG A 288 14.00 14.14 -24.00
CA ARG A 288 13.42 14.90 -25.11
C ARG A 288 14.53 15.08 -26.13
N ALA A 289 14.53 14.24 -27.17
CA ALA A 289 15.35 14.49 -28.34
C ALA A 289 14.96 15.88 -28.84
N ASP A 290 15.93 16.81 -28.82
CA ASP A 290 15.84 18.12 -29.44
C ASP A 290 15.35 17.92 -30.88
N ARG A 291 14.07 18.20 -31.11
CA ARG A 291 13.59 18.41 -32.47
C ARG A 291 13.99 19.84 -32.83
N PRO A 292 14.75 20.06 -33.91
CA PRO A 292 15.05 21.40 -34.36
C PRO A 292 13.75 22.15 -34.61
N ARG A 293 13.70 23.41 -34.17
CA ARG A 293 12.57 24.33 -34.43
C ARG A 293 12.47 24.53 -35.95
N GLY A 294 11.63 23.71 -36.58
CA GLY A 294 11.17 23.87 -37.95
C GLY A 294 10.19 25.03 -38.02
N THR A 295 10.32 25.81 -39.07
CA THR A 295 9.64 27.07 -39.36
C THR A 295 8.13 27.05 -39.19
N GLU A 296 7.63 28.17 -38.67
CA GLU A 296 6.24 28.59 -38.55
C GLU A 296 5.42 28.23 -39.81
N ARG A 297 4.31 27.49 -39.62
CA ARG A 297 3.23 27.42 -40.60
C ARG A 297 1.89 27.65 -39.91
N ASP A 298 1.21 28.64 -40.46
CA ASP A 298 -0.14 29.18 -40.24
C ASP A 298 -1.23 28.16 -39.79
N PRO A 299 -2.03 28.44 -38.75
CA PRO A 299 -3.04 27.51 -38.26
C PRO A 299 -4.37 27.66 -39.03
N ALA A 300 -4.49 26.97 -40.16
CA ALA A 300 -5.78 26.78 -40.83
C ALA A 300 -6.26 25.32 -40.71
N ALA A 301 -7.35 25.17 -39.95
CA ALA A 301 -8.39 24.13 -40.01
C ALA A 301 -7.99 22.64 -39.90
N LEU A 302 -8.38 22.00 -38.78
CA LEU A 302 -9.00 20.66 -38.71
C LEU A 302 -9.65 20.44 -37.31
N PRO A 303 -10.75 19.66 -37.21
CA PRO A 303 -11.79 19.84 -36.19
C PRO A 303 -11.51 19.15 -34.84
N ARG A 304 -11.91 19.85 -33.77
CA ARG A 304 -11.89 19.39 -32.38
C ARG A 304 -12.86 18.22 -32.17
N ARG A 305 -12.37 17.01 -31.90
CA ARG A 305 -13.13 16.00 -31.15
C ARG A 305 -12.94 16.28 -29.66
N GLN A 306 -13.99 16.76 -29.00
CA GLN A 306 -14.03 16.92 -27.55
C GLN A 306 -14.03 15.54 -26.88
N SER A 307 -12.95 15.17 -26.19
CA SER A 307 -13.03 14.21 -25.09
C SER A 307 -13.47 14.98 -23.85
N ARG A 308 -14.64 14.63 -23.29
CA ARG A 308 -15.11 15.16 -22.01
C ARG A 308 -14.26 14.56 -20.88
N LEU A 309 -13.20 15.25 -20.49
CA LEU A 309 -12.63 15.14 -19.14
C LEU A 309 -13.45 16.07 -18.25
N GLN A 310 -14.35 15.51 -17.44
CA GLN A 310 -14.95 16.24 -16.33
C GLN A 310 -13.88 16.42 -15.25
N GLN A 311 -13.22 17.57 -15.26
CA GLN A 311 -12.51 18.07 -14.08
C GLN A 311 -13.57 18.59 -13.11
N HIS A 312 -13.86 17.85 -12.05
CA HIS A 312 -14.54 18.40 -10.91
C HIS A 312 -13.52 19.19 -10.07
N SER A 313 -13.63 20.51 -10.10
CA SER A 313 -12.87 21.39 -9.20
C SER A 313 -13.37 21.17 -7.76
N LEU A 314 -12.54 20.58 -6.91
CA LEU A 314 -12.72 20.58 -5.46
C LEU A 314 -12.39 21.98 -4.94
N GLN A 315 -13.40 22.73 -4.49
CA GLN A 315 -13.18 23.98 -3.77
C GLN A 315 -12.74 23.66 -2.33
N VAL A 316 -11.59 24.19 -1.95
CA VAL A 316 -11.05 24.14 -0.58
C VAL A 316 -11.70 25.28 0.22
N PRO A 317 -12.33 25.03 1.38
CA PRO A 317 -12.87 26.09 2.22
C PRO A 317 -11.74 26.92 2.87
N THR A 318 -11.84 28.24 2.81
CA THR A 318 -11.01 29.15 3.60
C THR A 318 -11.50 29.23 5.04
N ARG A 319 -10.60 29.63 5.95
CA ARG A 319 -10.64 29.38 7.40
C ARG A 319 -11.73 30.12 8.20
N ASP A 320 -12.59 30.91 7.55
CA ASP A 320 -13.69 31.63 8.20
C ASP A 320 -15.01 31.29 7.50
N GLY A 321 -15.76 30.36 8.07
CA GLY A 321 -16.96 29.75 7.47
C GLY A 321 -18.15 30.70 7.28
N ARG A 322 -18.15 31.47 6.19
CA ARG A 322 -19.33 32.15 5.64
C ARG A 322 -19.47 31.88 4.15
N LEU A 323 -20.66 31.43 3.73
CA LEU A 323 -21.05 31.24 2.33
C LEU A 323 -21.66 32.55 1.82
N ASP A 324 -21.08 33.13 0.77
CA ASP A 324 -21.65 34.30 0.09
C ASP A 324 -22.87 33.90 -0.75
N GLY A 325 -24.00 34.52 -0.42
CA GLY A 325 -25.27 34.35 -1.10
C GLY A 325 -25.38 35.25 -2.32
N GLU A 326 -24.98 34.77 -3.49
CA GLU A 326 -25.38 35.37 -4.77
C GLU A 326 -25.32 34.38 -5.95
N ALA A 327 -26.05 33.26 -5.86
CA ALA A 327 -26.29 32.39 -7.02
C ALA A 327 -27.63 31.61 -6.96
N ALA A 328 -28.53 31.97 -6.04
CA ALA A 328 -29.87 31.41 -5.95
C ALA A 328 -30.87 32.34 -6.61
N ARG A 329 -30.79 32.51 -7.94
CA ARG A 329 -31.83 33.11 -8.81
C ARG A 329 -31.30 33.15 -10.26
N ARG A 330 -31.48 32.06 -11.01
CA ARG A 330 -31.66 32.00 -12.48
C ARG A 330 -31.65 30.52 -12.89
N GLY A 331 -32.74 30.06 -13.50
CA GLY A 331 -32.79 28.75 -14.17
C GLY A 331 -33.91 27.80 -13.76
N ALA A 332 -35.10 28.30 -13.42
CA ALA A 332 -36.31 27.49 -13.30
C ALA A 332 -37.31 27.89 -14.39
N ILE A 333 -37.09 27.47 -15.65
CA ILE A 333 -38.10 27.44 -16.71
C ILE A 333 -37.80 26.25 -17.62
N GLY A 334 -38.73 25.29 -17.73
CA GLY A 334 -38.68 24.20 -18.70
C GLY A 334 -39.06 22.81 -18.14
N ARG A 335 -40.31 22.63 -17.75
CA ARG A 335 -40.96 21.30 -17.76
C ARG A 335 -41.41 21.02 -19.19
N ASP A 336 -41.22 19.81 -19.71
CA ASP A 336 -42.29 18.82 -19.89
C ASP A 336 -41.87 17.63 -20.79
N ARG A 337 -42.52 16.48 -20.54
CA ARG A 337 -42.71 15.25 -21.35
C ARG A 337 -41.70 14.10 -21.23
N GLY A 338 -42.19 13.01 -20.62
CA GLY A 338 -41.59 11.67 -20.67
C GLY A 338 -42.07 10.74 -19.54
N GLU A 339 -43.25 10.15 -19.70
CA GLU A 339 -43.99 9.27 -18.76
C GLU A 339 -43.20 8.02 -18.30
N ARG A 340 -43.12 7.72 -17.01
CA ARG A 340 -43.95 6.73 -16.23
C ARG A 340 -44.27 5.40 -16.93
N ARG A 341 -43.65 4.31 -16.44
CA ARG A 341 -44.17 2.93 -16.15
C ARG A 341 -42.91 2.06 -15.91
N CYS A 342 -42.69 1.41 -14.77
CA CYS A 342 -43.41 0.25 -14.25
C CYS A 342 -42.98 -0.01 -12.79
N ALA A 343 -43.90 0.05 -11.84
CA ALA A 343 -43.81 -0.68 -10.58
C ALA A 343 -45.20 -0.73 -9.95
N ARG A 344 -45.90 -1.86 -10.10
CA ARG A 344 -46.88 -2.43 -9.14
C ARG A 344 -47.63 -3.60 -9.76
N ARG A 345 -47.71 -4.69 -8.96
CA ARG A 345 -48.57 -5.90 -8.96
C ARG A 345 -47.66 -7.15 -8.97
N ALA A 346 -47.81 -8.14 -8.08
CA ALA A 346 -48.94 -8.50 -7.24
C ALA A 346 -48.47 -9.20 -5.95
N ALA A 347 -49.26 -9.02 -4.88
CA ALA A 347 -49.24 -9.80 -3.66
C ALA A 347 -50.56 -10.58 -3.54
N GLY A 348 -50.48 -11.81 -3.03
CA GLY A 348 -51.57 -12.60 -2.46
C GLY A 348 -51.69 -14.03 -3.02
N PRO A 349 -52.30 -15.01 -2.31
CA PRO A 349 -52.35 -15.19 -0.85
C PRO A 349 -51.96 -16.61 -0.39
N ALA A 350 -51.73 -16.75 0.91
CA ALA A 350 -51.48 -18.02 1.59
C ALA A 350 -52.68 -18.98 1.56
N ARG A 351 -52.41 -20.29 1.40
CA ARG A 351 -53.32 -21.37 1.78
C ARG A 351 -52.67 -22.28 2.82
N ARG A 352 -53.32 -22.34 3.99
CA ARG A 352 -53.12 -23.37 5.02
C ARG A 352 -53.68 -24.70 4.52
N SER A 353 -52.97 -25.80 4.76
CA SER A 353 -53.62 -27.07 5.07
C SER A 353 -52.85 -27.81 6.17
N ARG A 354 -53.62 -28.20 7.18
CA ARG A 354 -53.20 -28.97 8.35
C ARG A 354 -52.93 -30.42 7.92
N ARG A 355 -51.90 -31.07 8.49
CA ARG A 355 -52.03 -32.45 8.96
C ARG A 355 -51.16 -32.68 10.21
N ARG A 356 -51.87 -33.04 11.28
CA ARG A 356 -51.35 -33.55 12.55
C ARG A 356 -50.86 -34.99 12.39
N ARG A 357 -49.87 -35.36 13.21
CA ARG A 357 -49.64 -36.61 13.99
C ARG A 357 -48.12 -36.83 14.06
N ARG A 358 -47.48 -37.32 15.11
CA ARG A 358 -47.76 -37.65 16.52
C ARG A 358 -46.36 -37.94 17.12
N HIS A 359 -46.21 -37.81 18.44
CA HIS A 359 -45.02 -38.21 19.21
C HIS A 359 -44.49 -39.61 18.87
N ARG A 360 -43.17 -39.79 19.00
CA ARG A 360 -42.58 -40.80 19.91
C ARG A 360 -41.13 -40.43 20.25
N SER A 361 -40.92 -40.26 21.54
CA SER A 361 -39.66 -40.36 22.27
C SER A 361 -39.11 -41.78 22.24
N HIS A 362 -37.79 -41.95 22.15
CA HIS A 362 -37.07 -42.97 22.90
C HIS A 362 -35.61 -42.56 23.11
N ILE A 363 -35.29 -42.39 24.39
CA ILE A 363 -33.96 -42.51 24.98
C ILE A 363 -33.58 -44.00 24.90
N ASP A 364 -32.33 -44.31 24.54
CA ASP A 364 -31.71 -45.52 25.07
C ASP A 364 -30.22 -45.31 25.37
N VAL A 365 -29.84 -45.90 26.49
CA VAL A 365 -28.57 -45.81 27.21
C VAL A 365 -27.76 -47.06 26.88
N GLY A 366 -26.48 -46.93 26.56
CA GLY A 366 -25.65 -48.11 26.28
C GLY A 366 -24.16 -47.87 26.41
N ARG A 367 -23.65 -47.86 27.65
CA ARG A 367 -22.23 -48.08 27.95
C ARG A 367 -21.82 -49.48 27.49
N ARG A 368 -20.63 -49.64 26.91
CA ARG A 368 -19.70 -50.75 27.23
C ARG A 368 -18.26 -50.41 26.81
N ARG A 369 -17.38 -50.51 27.80
CA ARG A 369 -15.91 -50.52 27.72
C ARG A 369 -15.44 -51.79 27.02
N TRP A 370 -14.30 -51.74 26.32
CA TRP A 370 -13.34 -52.83 26.24
C TRP A 370 -11.90 -52.28 26.19
N ARG A 371 -11.01 -52.92 26.96
CA ARG A 371 -9.57 -52.64 27.14
C ARG A 371 -8.74 -53.54 26.19
N GLY A 372 -7.50 -53.12 25.94
CA GLY A 372 -6.38 -53.92 25.42
C GLY A 372 -5.66 -53.14 24.31
N ARG A 373 -4.36 -52.83 24.34
CA ARG A 373 -3.23 -53.18 25.21
C ARG A 373 -2.42 -51.93 25.53
#